data_AF-A0A1X7L6U8-F1
#
_entry.id   AF-A0A1X7L6U8-F1
#
_cell.length_a   1.000
_cell.length_b   1.000
_cell.length_c   1.000
_cell.angle_alpha   90.00
_cell.angle_beta   90.00
_cell.angle_gamma   90.00
#
_symmetry.space_group_name_H-M   'P 1'
#
loop_
_entity.id
_entity.type
_entity.pdbx_description
1 polymer ?
#
loop_
_entity_poly.entity_id
_entity_poly.type
_entity_poly.pdbx_seq_one_letter_code
_entity_poly.pdbx_strand_id
1 'polypeptide(L)'
;MSFFDKMKSGLHQVKGKAQHTVEITKLYTQIQVKKKDLQQHFAKLGETVYQSSGMGKQKAESVDDHQDQMVKLCREIAHMEEEIEELEQEMHRLKGDKQCRCGSYVPQEALFCSRCGHKFAAAYGQGDAIIIDPIRDRPNDDRQGPGPT
;
A
#
# COMPACT_ATOMS: atom_id res chain seq x y z
N MET A 1 1.95 -10.99 -44.80
CA MET A 1 1.58 -11.52 -43.47
C MET A 1 1.79 -10.42 -42.44
N SER A 2 1.09 -10.45 -41.30
CA SER A 2 1.39 -9.64 -40.09
C SER A 2 0.60 -8.34 -39.79
N PHE A 3 -0.71 -8.32 -40.10
CA PHE A 3 -1.66 -7.43 -39.39
C PHE A 3 -2.38 -8.16 -38.23
N PHE A 4 -2.64 -9.46 -38.38
CA PHE A 4 -3.28 -10.28 -37.34
C PHE A 4 -2.35 -10.60 -36.15
N ASP A 5 -1.03 -10.66 -36.40
CA ASP A 5 -0.03 -10.89 -35.33
C ASP A 5 0.08 -9.70 -34.38
N LYS A 6 0.02 -8.47 -34.92
CA LYS A 6 0.04 -7.22 -34.12
C LYS A 6 -1.22 -7.05 -33.27
N MET A 7 -2.38 -7.49 -33.77
CA MET A 7 -3.64 -7.50 -33.00
C MET A 7 -3.62 -8.54 -31.87
N LYS A 8 -3.02 -9.72 -32.10
CA LYS A 8 -2.85 -10.77 -31.07
C LYS A 8 -1.94 -10.30 -29.93
N SER A 9 -0.85 -9.59 -30.23
CA SER A 9 0.03 -9.00 -29.21
C SER A 9 -0.62 -7.87 -28.41
N GLY A 10 -1.53 -7.09 -29.01
CA GLY A 10 -2.31 -6.07 -28.29
C GLY A 10 -3.34 -6.69 -27.31
N LEU A 11 -3.97 -7.79 -27.70
CA LEU A 11 -4.95 -8.50 -26.86
C LEU A 11 -4.33 -9.17 -25.63
N HIS A 12 -3.10 -9.68 -25.74
CA HIS A 12 -2.37 -10.25 -24.60
C HIS A 12 -1.92 -9.20 -23.57
N GLN A 13 -1.61 -7.97 -24.00
CA GLN A 13 -1.15 -6.91 -23.11
C GLN A 13 -2.30 -6.23 -22.34
N VAL A 14 -3.51 -6.22 -22.89
CA VAL A 14 -4.74 -5.74 -22.22
C VAL A 14 -5.25 -6.75 -21.19
N LYS A 15 -5.05 -8.05 -21.43
CA LYS A 15 -5.49 -9.11 -20.49
C LYS A 15 -4.75 -9.05 -19.15
N GLY A 16 -3.43 -8.82 -19.15
CA GLY A 16 -2.62 -8.74 -17.92
C GLY A 16 -3.02 -7.57 -17.01
N LYS A 17 -3.11 -6.34 -17.54
CA LYS A 17 -3.45 -5.15 -16.73
C LYS A 17 -4.89 -5.18 -16.18
N ALA A 18 -5.85 -5.74 -16.91
CA ALA A 18 -7.23 -5.85 -16.44
C ALA A 18 -7.42 -6.96 -15.38
N GLN A 19 -6.69 -8.08 -15.49
CA GLN A 19 -6.74 -9.18 -14.51
C GLN A 19 -6.23 -8.75 -13.13
N HIS A 20 -5.11 -8.02 -13.08
CA HIS A 20 -4.55 -7.51 -11.83
C HIS A 20 -5.53 -6.62 -11.05
N THR A 21 -6.34 -5.80 -11.75
CA THR A 21 -7.34 -4.95 -11.09
C THR A 21 -8.45 -5.75 -10.40
N VAL A 22 -8.92 -6.83 -11.03
CA VAL A 22 -9.98 -7.69 -10.45
C VAL A 22 -9.45 -8.46 -9.24
N GLU A 23 -8.22 -8.98 -9.32
CA GLU A 23 -7.57 -9.67 -8.21
C GLU A 23 -7.35 -8.73 -7.01
N ILE A 24 -6.84 -7.53 -7.26
CA ILE A 24 -6.68 -6.49 -6.21
C ILE A 24 -8.03 -6.16 -5.58
N THR A 25 -9.09 -5.99 -6.38
CA THR A 25 -10.44 -5.69 -5.86
C THR A 25 -10.99 -6.84 -5.01
N LYS A 26 -10.73 -8.08 -5.41
CA LYS A 26 -11.12 -9.28 -4.65
C LYS A 26 -10.39 -9.35 -3.31
N LEU A 27 -9.08 -9.10 -3.29
CA LEU A 27 -8.29 -9.06 -2.05
C LEU A 27 -8.78 -7.92 -1.15
N TYR A 28 -8.97 -6.73 -1.70
CA TYR A 28 -9.51 -5.58 -0.96
C TYR A 28 -10.86 -5.90 -0.30
N THR A 29 -11.78 -6.52 -1.04
CA THR A 29 -13.09 -6.90 -0.49
C THR A 29 -12.94 -7.91 0.65
N GLN A 30 -12.07 -8.91 0.51
CA GLN A 30 -11.79 -9.88 1.59
C GLN A 30 -11.21 -9.20 2.84
N ILE A 31 -10.28 -8.27 2.66
CA ILE A 31 -9.71 -7.47 3.76
C ILE A 31 -10.82 -6.68 4.47
N GLN A 32 -11.71 -6.02 3.73
CA GLN A 32 -12.80 -5.24 4.35
C GLN A 32 -13.79 -6.12 5.12
N VAL A 33 -14.13 -7.30 4.61
CA VAL A 33 -14.98 -8.27 5.31
C VAL A 33 -14.30 -8.73 6.60
N LYS A 34 -13.04 -9.20 6.52
CA LYS A 34 -12.29 -9.63 7.71
C LYS A 34 -12.11 -8.51 8.74
N LYS A 35 -11.84 -7.27 8.31
CA LYS A 35 -11.77 -6.12 9.23
C LYS A 35 -13.10 -5.84 9.92
N LYS A 36 -14.23 -6.01 9.24
CA LYS A 36 -15.54 -5.90 9.85
C LYS A 36 -15.78 -7.02 10.87
N ASP A 37 -15.41 -8.25 10.53
CA ASP A 37 -15.54 -9.39 11.45
C ASP A 37 -14.62 -9.21 12.67
N LEU A 38 -13.40 -8.71 12.48
CA LEU A 38 -12.47 -8.36 13.56
C LEU A 38 -13.09 -7.36 14.54
N GLN A 39 -13.75 -6.31 14.03
CA GLN A 39 -14.48 -5.33 14.85
C GLN A 39 -15.61 -5.99 15.67
N GLN A 40 -16.31 -6.98 15.10
CA GLN A 40 -17.34 -7.72 15.83
C GLN A 40 -16.74 -8.58 16.96
N HIS A 41 -15.57 -9.19 16.76
CA HIS A 41 -14.89 -9.95 17.80
C HIS A 41 -14.40 -9.04 18.94
N PHE A 42 -13.87 -7.85 18.62
CA PHE A 42 -13.53 -6.85 19.64
C PHE A 42 -14.76 -6.40 20.43
N ALA A 43 -15.89 -6.15 19.76
CA ALA A 43 -17.13 -5.78 20.43
C ALA A 43 -17.62 -6.89 21.37
N LYS A 44 -17.57 -8.14 20.92
CA LYS A 44 -17.94 -9.31 21.73
C LYS A 44 -17.00 -9.51 22.92
N LEU A 45 -15.69 -9.32 22.73
CA LEU A 45 -14.72 -9.36 23.82
C LEU A 45 -15.03 -8.29 24.87
N GLY A 46 -15.33 -7.06 24.42
CA GLY A 46 -15.76 -5.99 25.32
C GLY A 46 -17.06 -6.30 26.07
N GLU A 47 -18.01 -6.96 25.40
CA GLU A 47 -19.23 -7.45 26.05
C GLU A 47 -18.92 -8.50 27.12
N THR A 48 -18.10 -9.51 26.82
CA THR A 48 -17.69 -10.53 27.79
C THR A 48 -16.98 -9.92 29.00
N VAL A 49 -16.09 -8.94 28.79
CA VAL A 49 -15.43 -8.19 29.88
C VAL A 49 -16.44 -7.42 30.73
N TYR A 50 -17.43 -6.78 30.09
CA TYR A 50 -18.47 -6.07 30.82
C TYR A 50 -19.36 -7.02 31.63
N GLN A 51 -19.69 -8.19 31.08
CA GLN A 51 -20.46 -9.23 31.77
C GLN A 51 -19.69 -9.80 32.97
N SER A 52 -18.40 -10.09 32.81
CA SER A 52 -17.56 -10.64 33.89
C SER A 52 -17.31 -9.64 35.03
N SER A 53 -17.45 -8.33 34.78
CA SER A 53 -17.32 -7.29 35.81
C SER A 53 -18.40 -7.33 36.90
N GLY A 54 -19.47 -8.11 36.71
CA GLY A 54 -20.63 -8.16 37.63
C GLY A 54 -21.56 -6.95 37.53
N MET A 55 -21.24 -5.96 36.69
CA MET A 55 -22.09 -4.80 36.38
C MET A 55 -23.14 -5.11 35.29
N GLY A 56 -23.03 -6.28 34.65
CA GLY A 56 -23.96 -6.78 33.65
C GLY A 56 -25.32 -7.13 34.26
N LYS A 57 -26.40 -6.91 33.49
CA LYS A 57 -27.77 -7.32 33.88
C LYS A 57 -28.04 -8.82 33.68
N GLN A 58 -27.06 -9.56 33.17
CA GLN A 58 -27.20 -10.94 32.70
C GLN A 58 -26.79 -11.90 33.82
N LYS A 59 -27.44 -13.07 33.89
CA LYS A 59 -27.18 -14.06 34.94
C LYS A 59 -25.72 -14.51 34.83
N ALA A 60 -24.97 -14.41 35.92
CA ALA A 60 -23.56 -14.76 35.95
C ALA A 60 -23.36 -16.23 35.51
N GLU A 61 -22.72 -16.42 34.37
CA GLU A 61 -21.97 -17.65 34.08
C GLU A 61 -20.77 -17.69 35.03
N SER A 62 -20.11 -18.85 35.18
CA SER A 62 -18.99 -18.91 36.12
C SER A 62 -17.86 -17.98 35.64
N VAL A 63 -17.09 -17.42 36.59
CA VAL A 63 -15.95 -16.55 36.26
C VAL A 63 -14.95 -17.26 35.34
N ASP A 64 -14.79 -18.57 35.52
CA ASP A 64 -13.93 -19.44 34.71
C ASP A 64 -14.40 -19.49 33.24
N ASP A 65 -15.72 -19.62 33.01
CA ASP A 65 -16.31 -19.66 31.66
C ASP A 65 -16.07 -18.35 30.88
N HIS A 66 -16.17 -17.20 31.57
CA HIS A 66 -15.91 -15.90 30.97
C HIS A 66 -14.43 -15.73 30.61
N GLN A 67 -13.52 -16.19 31.46
CA GLN A 67 -12.08 -16.08 31.22
C GLN A 67 -11.65 -16.91 30.01
N ASP A 68 -12.15 -18.14 29.88
CA ASP A 68 -11.89 -19.00 28.72
C ASP A 68 -12.44 -18.39 27.43
N GLN A 69 -13.65 -17.81 27.48
CA GLN A 69 -14.24 -17.13 26.33
C GLN A 69 -13.41 -15.92 25.89
N MET A 70 -12.90 -15.12 26.84
CA MET A 70 -12.03 -13.99 26.54
C MET A 70 -10.73 -14.43 25.88
N VAL A 71 -10.06 -15.46 26.42
CA VAL A 71 -8.80 -15.99 25.85
C VAL A 71 -9.04 -16.50 24.44
N LYS A 72 -10.16 -17.20 24.20
CA LYS A 72 -10.53 -17.69 22.87
C LYS A 72 -10.70 -16.54 21.88
N LEU A 73 -11.47 -15.50 22.24
CA LEU A 73 -11.68 -14.33 21.41
C LEU A 73 -10.37 -13.61 21.09
N CYS A 74 -9.46 -13.47 22.07
CA CYS A 74 -8.14 -12.86 21.83
C CYS A 74 -7.30 -13.66 20.83
N ARG A 75 -7.35 -15.01 20.87
CA ARG A 75 -6.66 -15.85 19.89
C ARG A 75 -7.25 -15.71 18.49
N GLU A 76 -8.58 -15.67 18.38
CA GLU A 76 -9.28 -15.46 17.11
C GLU A 76 -8.96 -14.08 16.52
N ILE A 77 -8.91 -13.03 17.35
CA ILE A 77 -8.49 -11.68 16.98
C ILE A 77 -7.06 -11.69 16.42
N ALA A 78 -6.11 -12.26 17.15
CA ALA A 78 -4.71 -12.32 16.71
C ALA A 78 -4.56 -13.05 15.35
N HIS A 79 -5.24 -14.18 15.19
CA HIS A 79 -5.23 -14.92 13.92
C HIS A 79 -5.83 -14.09 12.77
N MET A 80 -6.94 -13.39 12.99
CA MET A 80 -7.53 -12.54 11.96
C MET A 80 -6.63 -11.35 11.59
N GLU A 81 -5.90 -10.78 12.55
CA GLU A 81 -4.92 -9.72 12.30
C GLU A 81 -3.79 -10.21 11.39
N GLU A 82 -3.26 -11.41 11.64
CA GLU A 82 -2.25 -12.06 10.79
C GLU A 82 -2.78 -12.29 9.37
N GLU A 83 -3.99 -12.85 9.22
CA GLU A 83 -4.60 -13.06 7.89
C GLU A 83 -4.84 -11.74 7.13
N ILE A 84 -5.23 -10.67 7.83
CA ILE A 84 -5.41 -9.35 7.22
C ILE A 84 -4.05 -8.83 6.73
N GLU A 85 -3.00 -8.98 7.54
CA GLU A 85 -1.65 -8.55 7.16
C GLU A 85 -1.16 -9.29 5.91
N GLU A 86 -1.33 -10.61 5.84
CA GLU A 86 -0.96 -11.41 4.66
C GLU A 86 -1.71 -10.97 3.40
N LEU A 87 -3.03 -10.73 3.51
CA LEU A 87 -3.84 -10.26 2.39
C LEU A 87 -3.43 -8.85 1.93
N GLU A 88 -3.10 -7.95 2.87
CA GLU A 88 -2.63 -6.60 2.57
C GLU A 88 -1.26 -6.64 1.87
N GLN A 89 -0.33 -7.46 2.37
CA GLN A 89 0.97 -7.68 1.75
C GLN A 89 0.81 -8.18 0.30
N GLU A 90 -0.05 -9.17 0.07
CA GLU A 90 -0.32 -9.69 -1.27
C GLU A 90 -0.95 -8.64 -2.19
N MET A 91 -1.92 -7.87 -1.69
CA MET A 91 -2.54 -6.78 -2.44
C MET A 91 -1.50 -5.73 -2.86
N HIS A 92 -0.59 -5.35 -1.96
CA HIS A 92 0.47 -4.39 -2.24
C HIS A 92 1.53 -4.94 -3.19
N ARG A 93 1.84 -6.24 -3.09
CA ARG A 93 2.70 -6.94 -4.06
C ARG A 93 2.12 -6.86 -5.47
N LEU A 94 0.82 -7.14 -5.63
CA LEU A 94 0.15 -7.04 -6.93
C LEU A 94 0.05 -5.61 -7.47
N LYS A 95 -0.02 -4.61 -6.59
CA LYS A 95 0.04 -3.19 -6.97
C LYS A 95 1.44 -2.74 -7.40
N GLY A 96 2.49 -3.48 -7.03
CA GLY A 96 3.86 -3.04 -7.19
C GLY A 96 4.25 -1.95 -6.19
N ASP A 97 3.71 -2.02 -4.97
CA ASP A 97 4.09 -1.11 -3.88
C ASP A 97 5.26 -1.70 -3.06
N LYS A 98 6.11 -0.83 -2.52
CA LYS A 98 7.12 -1.16 -1.50
C LYS A 98 6.68 -0.69 -0.13
N GLN A 99 7.06 -1.43 0.91
CA GLN A 99 6.85 -1.03 2.29
C GLN A 99 7.93 -0.06 2.75
N CYS A 100 7.51 1.07 3.33
CA CYS A 100 8.42 2.00 4.01
C CYS A 100 8.75 1.50 5.42
N ARG A 101 9.87 1.94 5.99
CA ARG A 101 10.26 1.68 7.40
C ARG A 101 9.23 2.15 8.45
N CYS A 102 8.28 3.00 8.07
CA CYS A 102 7.18 3.44 8.94
C CYS A 102 5.92 2.57 8.82
N GLY A 103 5.97 1.50 8.03
CA GLY A 103 4.86 0.56 7.80
C GLY A 103 3.90 0.93 6.66
N SER A 104 3.99 2.12 6.06
CA SER A 104 3.13 2.47 4.91
C SER A 104 3.65 1.88 3.61
N TYR A 105 2.74 1.40 2.76
CA TYR A 105 3.05 1.03 1.38
C TYR A 105 3.01 2.26 0.45
N VAL A 106 3.96 2.34 -0.47
CA VAL A 106 4.10 3.39 -1.47
C VAL A 106 4.49 2.78 -2.82
N PRO A 107 4.22 3.44 -3.96
CA PRO A 107 4.64 2.93 -5.26
C PRO A 107 6.14 2.62 -5.31
N GLN A 108 6.53 1.58 -6.05
CA GLN A 108 7.93 1.15 -6.16
C GLN A 108 8.86 2.31 -6.57
N GLU A 109 8.40 3.21 -7.44
CA GLU A 109 9.16 4.32 -8.00
C GLU A 109 9.23 5.54 -7.07
N ALA A 110 8.48 5.55 -5.96
CA ALA A 110 8.45 6.67 -5.04
C ALA A 110 9.85 6.99 -4.48
N LEU A 111 10.26 8.25 -4.54
CA LEU A 111 11.54 8.74 -3.98
C LEU A 111 11.44 9.08 -2.49
N PHE A 112 10.23 9.34 -2.00
CA PHE A 112 9.96 9.63 -0.60
C PHE A 112 8.66 8.97 -0.15
N CYS A 113 8.55 8.68 1.13
CA CYS A 113 7.32 8.20 1.74
C CYS A 113 6.34 9.36 1.93
N SER A 114 5.14 9.25 1.37
CA SER A 114 4.06 10.24 1.54
C SER A 114 3.55 10.36 2.98
N ARG A 115 3.76 9.33 3.82
CA ARG A 115 3.30 9.31 5.21
C ARG A 115 4.33 9.87 6.21
N CYS A 116 5.61 9.53 6.05
CA CYS A 116 6.66 9.87 7.04
C CYS A 116 7.82 10.71 6.48
N GLY A 117 7.82 11.03 5.19
CA GLY A 117 8.87 11.83 4.54
C GLY A 117 10.21 11.10 4.35
N HIS A 118 10.33 9.82 4.73
CA HIS A 118 11.55 9.06 4.54
C HIS A 118 11.95 9.03 3.06
N LYS A 119 13.17 9.47 2.75
CA LYS A 119 13.75 9.42 1.40
C LYS A 119 14.27 8.01 1.13
N PHE A 120 13.77 7.40 0.07
CA PHE A 120 14.28 6.13 -0.41
C PHE A 120 15.60 6.36 -1.16
N ALA A 121 16.54 5.43 -1.03
CA ALA A 121 17.72 5.42 -1.89
C ALA A 121 17.22 5.25 -3.33
N ALA A 122 17.37 6.29 -4.16
CA ALA A 122 17.09 6.17 -5.57
C ALA A 122 18.04 5.12 -6.14
N ALA A 123 17.51 4.09 -6.79
CA ALA A 123 18.29 3.27 -7.69
C ALA A 123 18.65 4.14 -8.90
N TYR A 124 19.63 5.04 -8.73
CA TYR A 124 20.35 5.57 -9.88
C TYR A 124 21.06 4.37 -10.50
N GLY A 125 20.52 3.90 -11.62
CA GLY A 125 21.26 3.03 -12.50
C GLY A 125 22.61 3.68 -12.81
N GLN A 126 23.64 2.86 -12.91
CA GLN A 126 24.85 3.20 -13.65
C GLN A 126 24.44 3.77 -15.01
N GLY A 127 24.57 5.08 -15.14
CA GLY A 127 24.23 5.84 -16.33
C GLY A 127 24.91 7.18 -16.15
N ASP A 128 25.79 7.49 -17.09
CA ASP A 128 26.81 8.52 -16.99
C ASP A 128 26.29 9.86 -16.46
N ALA A 129 27.11 10.50 -15.64
CA ALA A 129 26.85 11.86 -15.18
C ALA A 129 26.59 12.75 -16.41
N ILE A 130 25.38 13.32 -16.48
CA ILE A 130 25.13 14.43 -17.38
C ILE A 130 25.92 15.61 -16.80
N ILE A 131 27.12 15.83 -17.34
CA ILE A 131 27.88 17.06 -17.10
C ILE A 131 27.06 18.17 -17.73
N ILE A 132 26.36 18.94 -16.90
CA ILE A 132 25.79 20.21 -17.32
C ILE A 132 26.98 21.17 -17.36
N ASP A 133 27.57 21.35 -18.55
CA ASP A 133 28.61 22.35 -18.74
C ASP A 133 28.04 23.72 -18.34
N PRO A 134 28.72 24.49 -17.46
CA PRO A 134 28.30 25.84 -17.14
C PRO A 134 28.26 26.64 -18.45
N ILE A 135 27.12 27.32 -18.67
CA ILE A 135 26.92 28.23 -19.80
C ILE A 135 28.06 29.23 -19.77
N ARG A 136 29.06 29.04 -20.63
CA ARG A 136 30.13 30.03 -20.83
C ARG A 136 29.46 31.27 -21.42
N ASP A 137 29.48 32.36 -20.68
CA ASP A 137 29.07 33.68 -21.16
C ASP A 137 29.74 33.91 -22.53
N ARG A 138 28.92 34.04 -23.58
CA ARG A 138 29.42 34.48 -24.87
C ARG A 138 29.90 35.92 -24.71
N PRO A 139 31.10 36.28 -25.17
CA PRO A 139 31.51 37.68 -25.17
C PRO A 139 30.52 38.49 -26.02
N ASN A 140 30.15 39.63 -25.46
CA ASN A 140 29.18 40.58 -26.00
C ASN A 140 29.54 40.93 -27.46
N ASP A 141 28.59 40.71 -28.36
CA ASP A 141 28.68 41.10 -29.77
C ASP A 141 28.54 42.63 -29.84
N ASP A 142 29.67 43.34 -29.89
CA ASP A 142 29.74 44.78 -30.11
C ASP A 142 29.23 45.11 -31.53
N ARG A 143 27.91 45.28 -31.63
CA ARG A 143 27.26 45.94 -32.77
C ARG A 143 27.70 47.40 -32.83
N GLN A 144 28.77 47.68 -33.56
CA GLN A 144 29.01 49.01 -34.11
C GLN A 144 28.18 49.16 -35.39
N GLY A 145 27.01 49.77 -35.23
CA GLY A 145 26.22 50.25 -36.36
C GLY A 145 26.87 51.48 -37.00
N PRO A 146 26.70 51.70 -38.31
CA PRO A 146 27.17 52.93 -38.96
C PRO A 146 26.26 54.10 -38.58
N GLY A 147 26.84 55.18 -38.03
CA GLY A 147 26.15 56.46 -37.82
C GLY A 147 26.01 57.24 -39.14
N PRO A 148 24.97 58.08 -39.30
CA PRO A 148 24.63 58.70 -40.59
C PRO A 148 25.32 60.05 -40.85
N THR A 149 25.38 60.37 -42.15
CA THR A 149 25.74 61.61 -42.87
C THR A 149 27.19 62.07 -42.85
#